data_AF-A0A484WWV2-F1
#
_entry.id   AF-A0A484WWV2-F1
#
_cell.length_a   1.000
_cell.length_b   1.000
_cell.length_c   1.000
_cell.angle_alpha   90.00
_cell.angle_beta   90.00
_cell.angle_gamma   90.00
#
_symmetry.space_group_name_H-M   'P 1'
#
loop_
_entity.id
_entity.type
_entity.pdbx_description
1 polymer ?
#
loop_
_entity_poly.entity_id
_entity_poly.type
_entity_poly.pdbx_seq_one_letter_code
_entity_poly.pdbx_strand_id
1 'polypeptide(L)'
;MLSTLTENPADVEALFTAGGQQAQLQPGQALVWTPRNELLQVTPVVRDGGEDDRESYRYDGGSLRILKVSLQSAGNSVQTQRVIYLPGLELRSMQSGNTETESLEVISVGEAGRAQVRVLHWANGKPDGIDNDQVRYSYDNLTGSSGLELDGNGKVISTEEYYPYGGRRSGRRAARWRRVTKPCVTRARSGMRQGCTATGTGTTSRGRAVAERGSGGSGGRPEPVPDVPE
;
A
#
# COMPACT_ATOMS: atom_id res chain seq x y z
N MET A 1 -6.25 15.64 -12.92
CA MET A 1 -5.26 15.00 -12.00
C MET A 1 -3.99 15.85 -11.79
N LEU A 2 -3.98 17.16 -12.12
CA LEU A 2 -3.04 18.15 -11.55
C LEU A 2 -3.72 19.14 -10.58
N SER A 3 -5.05 19.29 -10.69
CA SER A 3 -5.88 20.17 -9.86
C SER A 3 -5.84 19.86 -8.35
N THR A 4 -5.23 18.74 -7.95
CA THR A 4 -5.05 18.40 -6.55
C THR A 4 -3.85 19.08 -5.92
N LEU A 5 -2.83 19.49 -6.69
CA LEU A 5 -1.63 20.16 -6.18
C LEU A 5 -1.64 21.67 -6.45
N THR A 6 -2.08 22.07 -7.66
CA THR A 6 -2.33 23.47 -7.99
C THR A 6 -3.39 23.58 -9.08
N GLU A 7 -4.25 24.59 -8.97
CA GLU A 7 -5.21 24.96 -10.01
C GLU A 7 -4.66 26.04 -10.94
N ASN A 8 -3.59 26.72 -10.53
CA ASN A 8 -2.95 27.78 -11.28
C ASN A 8 -1.75 27.22 -12.08
N PRO A 9 -1.79 27.24 -13.43
CA PRO A 9 -0.70 26.76 -14.25
C PRO A 9 0.65 27.45 -14.00
N ALA A 10 0.63 28.71 -13.55
CA ALA A 10 1.86 29.46 -13.28
C ALA A 10 2.65 28.90 -12.08
N ASP A 11 1.98 28.21 -11.15
CA ASP A 11 2.60 27.68 -9.93
C ASP A 11 3.13 26.24 -10.13
N VAL A 12 2.93 25.64 -11.31
CA VAL A 12 3.32 24.25 -11.61
C VAL A 12 4.82 24.06 -11.51
N GLU A 13 5.61 25.01 -12.02
CA GLU A 13 7.08 24.91 -12.03
C GLU A 13 7.66 24.80 -10.61
N ALA A 14 7.03 25.48 -9.64
CA ALA A 14 7.44 25.43 -8.23
C ALA A 14 7.25 24.05 -7.58
N LEU A 15 6.50 23.14 -8.22
CA LEU A 15 6.30 21.76 -7.76
C LEU A 15 7.38 20.80 -8.29
N PHE A 16 8.40 21.30 -8.99
CA PHE A 16 9.51 20.51 -9.51
C PHE A 16 10.86 21.05 -9.02
N THR A 17 11.86 20.18 -8.98
CA THR A 17 13.26 20.57 -8.80
C THR A 17 13.78 21.20 -10.10
N ALA A 18 14.91 21.90 -10.03
CA ALA A 18 15.59 22.41 -11.22
C ALA A 18 15.97 21.32 -12.24
N GLY A 19 16.09 20.06 -11.80
CA GLY A 19 16.34 18.92 -12.67
C GLY A 19 15.08 18.33 -13.32
N GLY A 20 13.89 18.86 -13.03
CA GLY A 20 12.60 18.38 -13.53
C GLY A 20 12.01 17.21 -12.73
N GLN A 21 12.48 16.95 -11.50
CA GLN A 21 11.88 15.93 -10.64
C GLN A 21 10.73 16.52 -9.82
N GLN A 22 9.58 15.83 -9.76
CA GLN A 22 8.43 16.28 -8.99
C GLN A 22 8.75 16.32 -7.48
N ALA A 23 8.42 17.42 -6.80
CA ALA A 23 8.72 17.64 -5.39
C ALA A 23 7.62 17.16 -4.43
N GLN A 24 6.38 17.02 -4.91
CA GLN A 24 5.24 16.54 -4.12
C GLN A 24 4.42 15.51 -4.88
N LEU A 25 4.16 14.34 -4.29
CA LEU A 25 3.34 13.29 -4.91
C LEU A 25 1.84 13.64 -4.85
N GLN A 26 1.40 14.07 -3.67
CA GLN A 26 0.06 14.57 -3.35
C GLN A 26 0.25 15.71 -2.33
N PRO A 27 -0.79 16.52 -2.04
CA PRO A 27 -0.69 17.56 -1.03
C PRO A 27 -0.15 17.00 0.29
N GLY A 28 0.94 17.59 0.80
CA GLY A 28 1.61 17.15 2.03
C GLY A 28 2.53 15.94 1.90
N GLN A 29 2.64 15.31 0.72
CA GLN A 29 3.53 14.16 0.49
C GLN A 29 4.78 14.57 -0.28
N ALA A 30 5.82 14.98 0.46
CA ALA A 30 7.09 15.39 -0.13
C ALA A 30 7.86 14.22 -0.76
N LEU A 31 8.54 14.51 -1.88
CA LEU A 31 9.47 13.62 -2.58
C LEU A 31 10.88 14.18 -2.47
N VAL A 32 11.80 13.37 -1.95
CA VAL A 32 13.22 13.71 -1.83
C VAL A 32 14.01 12.90 -2.83
N TRP A 33 14.95 13.55 -3.52
CA TRP A 33 15.73 12.96 -4.61
C TRP A 33 17.22 12.90 -4.25
N THR A 34 17.93 11.91 -4.78
CA THR A 34 19.39 11.85 -4.72
C THR A 34 20.00 12.87 -5.71
N PRO A 35 21.30 13.22 -5.58
CA PRO A 35 22.00 14.02 -6.60
C PRO A 35 22.04 13.36 -8.00
N ARG A 36 21.75 12.06 -8.09
CA ARG A 36 21.62 11.31 -9.35
C ARG A 36 20.19 11.30 -9.89
N ASN A 37 19.30 12.09 -9.32
CA ASN A 37 17.87 12.17 -9.67
C ASN A 37 17.09 10.86 -9.41
N GLU A 38 17.53 10.05 -8.45
CA GLU A 38 16.82 8.84 -8.02
C GLU A 38 15.92 9.18 -6.82
N LEU A 39 14.73 8.57 -6.74
CA LEU A 39 13.82 8.86 -5.63
C LEU A 39 14.40 8.28 -4.33
N LEU A 40 14.79 9.13 -3.39
CA LEU A 40 15.41 8.74 -2.13
C LEU A 40 14.38 8.43 -1.05
N GLN A 41 13.36 9.27 -0.91
CA GLN A 41 12.37 9.17 0.15
C GLN A 41 11.03 9.75 -0.28
N VAL A 42 9.95 9.15 0.23
CA VAL A 42 8.59 9.70 0.26
C VAL A 42 8.13 9.78 1.71
N THR A 43 7.40 10.84 2.04
CA THR A 43 6.69 10.96 3.34
C THR A 43 5.19 10.84 3.08
N PRO A 44 4.57 9.65 3.22
CA PRO A 44 3.17 9.46 2.83
C PRO A 44 2.17 10.10 3.81
N VAL A 45 2.51 10.16 5.09
CA VAL A 45 1.68 10.73 6.14
C VAL A 45 2.56 11.61 7.02
N VAL A 46 2.26 12.91 7.00
CA VAL A 46 2.85 13.89 7.92
C VAL A 46 1.92 14.01 9.13
N ARG A 47 2.48 13.94 10.34
CA ARG A 47 1.70 14.05 11.59
C ARG A 47 2.20 15.23 12.43
N ASP A 48 1.25 15.99 12.95
CA ASP A 48 1.57 17.05 13.91
C ASP A 48 1.99 16.44 15.25
N GLY A 49 3.25 16.63 15.64
CA GLY A 49 3.78 16.26 16.95
C GLY A 49 4.19 14.79 17.14
N GLY A 50 4.25 13.99 16.07
CA GLY A 50 4.71 12.59 16.10
C GLY A 50 5.67 12.24 14.95
N GLU A 51 6.17 11.00 14.91
CA GLU A 51 6.97 10.55 13.78
C GLU A 51 6.10 10.35 12.51
N ASP A 52 6.53 10.97 11.42
CA ASP A 52 5.95 10.78 10.10
C ASP A 52 6.17 9.36 9.57
N ASP A 53 5.23 8.89 8.74
CA ASP A 53 5.46 7.67 7.95
C ASP A 53 6.46 7.98 6.84
N ARG A 54 7.34 7.03 6.55
CA ARG A 54 8.45 7.23 5.60
C ARG A 54 8.62 5.99 4.73
N GLU A 55 8.82 6.18 3.43
CA GLU A 55 9.33 5.11 2.55
C GLU A 55 10.61 5.60 1.89
N SER A 56 11.72 4.89 2.10
CA SER A 56 13.04 5.24 1.58
C SER A 56 13.61 4.14 0.68
N TYR A 57 14.48 4.53 -0.23
CA TYR A 57 15.02 3.64 -1.26
C TYR A 57 16.55 3.77 -1.37
N ARG A 58 17.21 2.67 -1.74
CA ARG A 58 18.62 2.68 -2.15
C ARG A 58 18.80 2.00 -3.49
N TYR A 59 19.80 2.48 -4.22
CA TYR A 59 20.11 2.08 -5.58
C TYR A 59 21.56 1.62 -5.68
N ASP A 60 21.84 0.76 -6.65
CA ASP A 60 23.20 0.36 -7.01
C ASP A 60 23.88 1.37 -7.95
N GLY A 61 25.08 1.04 -8.43
CA GLY A 61 25.81 1.87 -9.40
C GLY A 61 25.05 2.11 -10.71
N GLY A 62 24.19 1.17 -11.12
CA GLY A 62 23.35 1.25 -12.32
C GLY A 62 21.99 1.93 -12.10
N SER A 63 21.76 2.53 -10.93
CA SER A 63 20.48 3.13 -10.56
C SER A 63 19.32 2.13 -10.49
N LEU A 64 19.61 0.84 -10.26
CA LEU A 64 18.62 -0.18 -9.98
C LEU A 64 18.35 -0.22 -8.48
N ARG A 65 17.07 -0.29 -8.10
CA ARG A 65 16.67 -0.30 -6.69
C ARG A 65 17.05 -1.63 -6.04
N ILE A 66 17.87 -1.56 -4.99
CA ILE A 66 18.34 -2.72 -4.19
C ILE A 66 17.70 -2.81 -2.82
N LEU A 67 17.15 -1.71 -2.30
CA LEU A 67 16.52 -1.68 -0.98
C LEU A 67 15.31 -0.75 -0.98
N LYS A 68 14.26 -1.17 -0.27
CA LYS A 68 13.15 -0.33 0.15
C LYS A 68 12.93 -0.52 1.64
N VAL A 69 12.80 0.57 2.38
CA VAL A 69 12.46 0.55 3.82
C VAL A 69 11.25 1.46 4.04
N SER A 70 10.19 0.90 4.59
CA SER A 70 8.95 1.61 4.93
C SER A 70 8.80 1.61 6.45
N LEU A 71 8.67 2.79 7.05
CA LEU A 71 8.35 2.98 8.46
C LEU A 71 6.93 3.52 8.55
N GLN A 72 6.11 2.85 9.35
CA GLN A 72 4.74 3.24 9.64
C GLN A 72 4.54 3.34 11.14
N SER A 73 4.09 4.51 11.60
CA SER A 73 3.74 4.73 12.99
C SER A 73 2.25 4.41 13.21
N ALA A 74 1.99 3.45 14.10
CA ALA A 74 0.64 3.00 14.47
C ALA A 74 0.48 3.11 15.99
N GLY A 75 -0.08 4.23 16.46
CA GLY A 75 -0.24 4.52 17.89
C GLY A 75 1.10 4.61 18.60
N ASN A 76 1.33 3.71 19.57
CA ASN A 76 2.58 3.64 20.34
C ASN A 76 3.62 2.67 19.74
N SER A 77 3.38 2.15 18.54
CA SER A 77 4.26 1.17 17.90
C SER A 77 4.70 1.63 16.52
N VAL A 78 5.96 1.33 16.18
CA VAL A 78 6.52 1.55 14.85
C VAL A 78 6.65 0.20 14.15
N GLN A 79 6.03 0.09 12.99
CA GLN A 79 6.19 -1.04 12.09
C GLN A 79 7.21 -0.68 11.01
N THR A 80 8.25 -1.50 10.90
CA THR A 80 9.28 -1.36 9.87
C THR A 80 9.15 -2.51 8.88
N GLN A 81 8.96 -2.19 7.61
CA GLN A 81 9.00 -3.14 6.50
C GLN A 81 10.26 -2.92 5.69
N ARG A 82 11.03 -3.97 5.45
CA ARG A 82 12.24 -3.92 4.65
C ARG A 82 12.12 -4.90 3.48
N VAL A 83 12.48 -4.44 2.29
CA VAL A 83 12.54 -5.26 1.07
C VAL A 83 13.91 -5.11 0.44
N ILE A 84 14.67 -6.19 0.36
CA ILE A 84 15.94 -6.27 -0.38
C ILE A 84 15.65 -6.92 -1.72
N TYR A 85 16.12 -6.29 -2.79
CA TYR A 85 15.97 -6.80 -4.16
C TYR A 85 17.29 -7.44 -4.60
N LEU A 86 17.23 -8.71 -4.96
CA LEU A 86 18.34 -9.51 -5.46
C LEU A 86 17.96 -10.13 -6.82
N PRO A 87 18.94 -10.58 -7.63
CA PRO A 87 18.65 -11.31 -8.85
C PRO A 87 17.77 -12.53 -8.57
N GLY A 88 16.53 -12.52 -9.08
CA GLY A 88 15.58 -13.64 -8.91
C GLY A 88 14.98 -13.80 -7.51
N LEU A 89 15.27 -12.90 -6.56
CA LEU A 89 14.85 -13.05 -5.17
C LEU A 89 14.51 -11.70 -4.53
N GLU A 90 13.44 -11.67 -3.73
CA GLU A 90 13.17 -10.55 -2.83
C GLU A 90 13.10 -11.05 -1.39
N LEU A 91 13.90 -10.44 -0.52
CA LEU A 91 13.85 -10.72 0.91
C LEU A 91 13.02 -9.64 1.57
N ARG A 92 11.92 -10.03 2.19
CA ARG A 92 10.99 -9.14 2.87
C ARG A 92 10.99 -9.47 4.35
N SER A 93 11.25 -8.47 5.18
CA SER A 93 11.09 -8.59 6.61
C SER A 93 10.15 -7.52 7.14
N MET A 94 9.37 -7.90 8.16
CA MET A 94 8.50 -6.99 8.88
C MET A 94 8.83 -7.08 10.37
N GLN A 95 9.10 -5.93 10.96
CA GLN A 95 9.43 -5.78 12.37
C GLN A 95 8.42 -4.87 13.03
N SER A 96 8.02 -5.23 14.25
CA SER A 96 7.21 -4.39 15.13
C SER A 96 8.05 -4.07 16.36
N GLY A 97 8.50 -2.82 16.49
CA GLY A 97 9.57 -2.47 17.44
C GLY A 97 10.84 -3.28 17.16
N ASN A 98 11.35 -3.99 18.17
CA ASN A 98 12.58 -4.80 18.05
C ASN A 98 12.32 -6.28 17.71
N THR A 99 11.07 -6.66 17.45
CA THR A 99 10.69 -8.06 17.20
C THR A 99 10.38 -8.25 15.72
N GLU A 100 11.04 -9.24 15.09
CA GLU A 100 10.69 -9.68 13.75
C GLU A 100 9.39 -10.48 13.78
N THR A 101 8.40 -9.98 13.03
CA THR A 101 7.05 -10.53 12.96
C THR A 101 6.82 -11.37 11.72
N GLU A 102 7.56 -11.11 10.63
CA GLU A 102 7.45 -11.85 9.38
C GLU A 102 8.79 -11.79 8.63
N SER A 103 9.20 -12.93 8.06
CA SER A 103 10.32 -13.04 7.13
C SER A 103 9.88 -13.88 5.95
N LEU A 104 9.80 -13.25 4.77
CA LEU A 104 9.26 -13.79 3.53
C LEU A 104 10.28 -13.63 2.41
N GLU A 105 10.60 -14.75 1.78
CA GLU A 105 11.41 -14.85 0.58
C GLU A 105 10.49 -15.03 -0.64
N VAL A 106 10.62 -14.12 -1.60
CA VAL A 106 9.86 -14.15 -2.86
C VAL A 106 10.82 -14.53 -3.98
N ILE A 107 10.81 -15.81 -4.34
CA ILE A 107 11.61 -16.33 -5.44
C ILE A 107 10.86 -16.05 -6.73
N SER A 108 11.53 -15.46 -7.71
CA SER A 108 10.97 -15.09 -9.00
C SER A 108 11.62 -15.91 -10.10
N VAL A 109 10.83 -16.72 -10.80
CA VAL A 109 11.27 -17.58 -11.91
C VAL A 109 10.71 -17.04 -13.21
N GLY A 110 11.62 -16.72 -14.13
CA GLY A 110 11.29 -16.12 -15.42
C GLY A 110 11.22 -14.59 -15.40
N GLU A 111 11.08 -14.01 -16.59
CA GLU A 111 11.13 -12.57 -16.78
C GLU A 111 9.83 -11.87 -16.38
N ALA A 112 10.01 -10.65 -15.91
CA ALA A 112 8.93 -9.76 -15.59
C ALA A 112 8.07 -9.46 -16.84
N GLY A 113 6.80 -9.89 -16.84
CA GLY A 113 5.82 -9.55 -17.88
C GLY A 113 5.68 -10.64 -18.94
N ARG A 114 6.35 -11.77 -18.71
CA ARG A 114 6.33 -12.97 -19.56
C ARG A 114 5.87 -14.19 -18.76
N ALA A 115 4.69 -14.09 -18.15
CA ALA A 115 4.09 -15.18 -17.36
C ALA A 115 5.01 -15.68 -16.24
N GLN A 116 5.53 -14.75 -15.44
CA GLN A 116 6.44 -15.05 -14.34
C GLN A 116 5.77 -15.94 -13.28
N VAL A 117 6.55 -16.89 -12.75
CA VAL A 117 6.16 -17.70 -11.60
C VAL A 117 6.84 -17.17 -10.35
N ARG A 118 6.10 -17.07 -9.25
CA ARG A 118 6.65 -16.68 -7.94
C ARG A 118 6.46 -17.77 -6.93
N VAL A 119 7.45 -17.98 -6.07
CA VAL A 119 7.33 -18.85 -4.89
C VAL A 119 7.41 -17.96 -3.66
N LEU A 120 6.47 -18.15 -2.74
CA LEU A 120 6.46 -17.46 -1.45
C LEU A 120 6.89 -18.44 -0.35
N HIS A 121 8.09 -18.23 0.16
CA HIS A 121 8.66 -19.01 1.26
C HIS A 121 8.74 -18.14 2.51
N TRP A 122 8.03 -18.52 3.57
CA TRP A 122 8.13 -17.87 4.87
C TRP A 122 9.16 -18.61 5.72
N ALA A 123 10.23 -17.90 6.08
CA ALA A 123 11.20 -18.36 7.08
C ALA A 123 10.68 -18.12 8.52
N ASN A 124 9.87 -17.08 8.72
CA ASN A 124 9.25 -16.77 10.01
C ASN A 124 7.89 -16.05 9.81
N GLY A 125 6.99 -16.20 10.79
CA GLY A 125 5.73 -15.44 10.82
C GLY A 125 4.72 -15.81 9.73
N LYS A 126 4.78 -17.04 9.22
CA LYS A 126 3.87 -17.52 8.16
C LYS A 126 2.40 -17.37 8.61
N PRO A 127 1.56 -16.64 7.86
CA PRO A 127 0.16 -16.48 8.23
C PRO A 127 -0.65 -17.77 8.15
N ASP A 128 -1.73 -17.83 8.92
CA ASP A 128 -2.66 -18.95 8.91
C ASP A 128 -3.48 -19.00 7.61
N GLY A 129 -3.81 -20.22 7.17
CA GLY A 129 -4.61 -20.46 5.97
C GLY A 129 -3.83 -20.39 4.65
N ILE A 130 -2.51 -20.26 4.72
CA ILE A 130 -1.59 -20.33 3.59
C ILE A 130 -0.53 -21.39 3.86
N ASP A 131 -0.32 -22.25 2.86
CA ASP A 131 0.75 -23.23 2.87
C ASP A 131 2.08 -22.54 2.59
N ASN A 132 3.16 -23.02 3.22
CA ASN A 132 4.49 -22.53 2.89
C ASN A 132 4.87 -22.95 1.46
N ASP A 133 5.87 -22.30 0.89
CA ASP A 133 6.38 -22.60 -0.46
C ASP A 133 5.31 -22.50 -1.55
N GLN A 134 4.37 -21.57 -1.37
CA GLN A 134 3.27 -21.41 -2.31
C GLN A 134 3.77 -20.91 -3.66
N VAL A 135 3.49 -21.67 -4.70
CA VAL A 135 3.69 -21.25 -6.10
C VAL A 135 2.51 -20.40 -6.58
N ARG A 136 2.83 -19.29 -7.25
CA ARG A 136 1.89 -18.36 -7.86
C ARG A 136 2.24 -18.11 -9.32
N TYR A 137 1.33 -18.49 -10.20
CA TYR A 137 1.45 -18.30 -11.63
C TYR A 137 0.80 -16.97 -12.03
N SER A 138 1.57 -16.06 -12.64
CA SER A 138 1.05 -14.83 -13.24
C SER A 138 0.70 -15.08 -14.70
N TYR A 139 -0.49 -14.66 -15.12
CA TYR A 139 -0.88 -14.57 -16.52
C TYR A 139 -1.02 -13.11 -16.88
N ASP A 140 -0.17 -12.68 -17.80
CA ASP A 140 -0.03 -11.29 -18.19
C ASP A 140 -0.84 -11.01 -19.47
N ASN A 141 -1.32 -9.78 -19.62
CA ASN A 141 -1.92 -9.32 -20.87
C ASN A 141 -0.84 -8.89 -21.87
N LEU A 142 -1.25 -8.41 -23.05
CA LEU A 142 -0.34 -8.01 -24.14
C LEU A 142 0.72 -6.97 -23.71
N THR A 143 0.40 -6.11 -22.73
CA THR A 143 1.33 -5.08 -22.23
C THR A 143 2.11 -5.54 -20.99
N GLY A 144 2.07 -6.82 -20.65
CA GLY A 144 2.78 -7.41 -19.52
C GLY A 144 2.15 -7.09 -18.15
N SER A 145 0.90 -6.62 -18.11
CA SER A 145 0.19 -6.38 -16.84
C SER A 145 -0.44 -7.68 -16.34
N SER A 146 -0.28 -7.99 -15.06
CA SER A 146 -0.73 -9.25 -14.46
C SER A 146 -2.25 -9.22 -14.25
N GLY A 147 -2.99 -9.98 -15.07
CA GLY A 147 -4.45 -9.98 -15.04
C GLY A 147 -5.05 -11.11 -14.20
N LEU A 148 -4.35 -12.23 -14.09
CA LEU A 148 -4.81 -13.43 -13.41
C LEU A 148 -3.65 -14.09 -12.65
N GLU A 149 -3.91 -14.46 -11.39
CA GLU A 149 -2.97 -15.16 -10.54
C GLU A 149 -3.58 -16.50 -10.11
N LEU A 150 -2.89 -17.61 -10.40
CA LEU A 150 -3.30 -18.98 -10.04
C LEU A 150 -2.36 -19.60 -9.00
N ASP A 151 -2.88 -20.55 -8.21
CA ASP A 151 -2.07 -21.37 -7.30
C ASP A 151 -1.49 -22.61 -7.99
N GLY A 152 -0.71 -23.41 -7.22
CA GLY A 152 -0.13 -24.68 -7.65
C GLY A 152 -1.10 -25.71 -8.21
N ASN A 153 -2.38 -25.62 -7.86
CA ASN A 153 -3.44 -26.53 -8.31
C ASN A 153 -4.25 -25.93 -9.48
N GLY A 154 -3.83 -24.79 -10.02
CA GLY A 154 -4.54 -24.09 -11.09
C GLY A 154 -5.80 -23.33 -10.63
N LYS A 155 -6.00 -23.18 -9.32
CA LYS A 155 -7.15 -22.44 -8.78
C LYS A 155 -6.86 -20.95 -8.75
N VAL A 156 -7.88 -20.15 -9.07
CA VAL A 156 -7.79 -18.69 -9.10
C VAL A 156 -7.54 -18.11 -7.70
N ILE A 157 -6.40 -17.44 -7.54
CA ILE A 157 -6.06 -16.63 -6.35
C ILE A 157 -6.65 -15.23 -6.51
N SER A 158 -6.35 -14.57 -7.64
CA SER A 158 -6.81 -13.21 -7.91
C SER A 158 -6.97 -12.88 -9.39
N THR A 159 -7.79 -11.88 -9.64
CA THR A 159 -8.01 -11.28 -10.97
C THR A 159 -7.92 -9.76 -10.83
N GLU A 160 -7.23 -9.11 -11.74
CA GLU A 160 -7.09 -7.65 -11.78
C GLU A 160 -7.24 -7.12 -13.21
N GLU A 161 -7.93 -5.98 -13.33
CA GLU A 161 -8.08 -5.27 -14.60
C GLU A 161 -7.63 -3.83 -14.41
N TYR A 162 -7.01 -3.28 -15.46
CA TYR A 162 -6.40 -1.96 -15.44
C TYR A 162 -7.04 -1.06 -16.51
N TYR A 163 -7.23 0.21 -16.16
CA TYR A 163 -7.48 1.29 -17.12
C TYR A 163 -6.26 1.45 -18.04
N PRO A 164 -6.41 2.10 -19.22
CA PRO A 164 -5.31 2.26 -20.18
C PRO A 164 -4.03 2.87 -19.58
N TYR A 165 -4.17 3.84 -18.67
CA TYR A 165 -3.05 4.49 -17.98
C TYR A 165 -2.66 3.82 -16.66
N GLY A 166 -3.09 2.57 -16.43
CA GLY A 166 -2.60 1.71 -15.36
C GLY A 166 -3.30 1.84 -14.00
N GLY A 167 -4.30 2.73 -13.87
CA GLY A 167 -5.17 2.74 -12.70
C GLY A 167 -5.93 1.41 -12.60
N ARG A 168 -6.04 0.82 -11.41
CA ARG A 168 -6.81 -0.43 -11.23
C ARG A 168 -8.30 -0.14 -11.41
N ARG A 169 -8.96 -0.83 -12.33
CA ARG A 169 -10.40 -0.71 -12.59
C ARG A 169 -11.20 -1.60 -11.66
N SER A 170 -10.84 -2.86 -11.61
CA SER A 170 -11.49 -3.87 -10.79
C SER A 170 -10.50 -4.93 -10.36
N GLY A 171 -10.75 -5.55 -9.21
CA GLY A 171 -10.03 -6.77 -8.87
C GLY A 171 -10.77 -7.62 -7.84
N ARG A 172 -10.69 -8.93 -8.02
CA ARG A 172 -11.26 -9.92 -7.11
C ARG A 172 -10.16 -10.80 -6.57
N ARG A 173 -10.29 -11.18 -5.30
CA ARG A 173 -9.34 -12.05 -4.61
C ARG A 173 -10.11 -13.05 -3.76
N ALA A 174 -9.73 -14.32 -3.79
CA ALA A 174 -10.37 -15.33 -2.96
C ALA A 174 -10.19 -14.99 -1.47
N ALA A 175 -11.23 -15.23 -0.66
CA ALA A 175 -11.33 -14.76 0.72
C ALA A 175 -10.16 -15.19 1.60
N ARG A 176 -9.70 -16.45 1.42
CA ARG A 176 -8.52 -17.04 2.08
C ARG A 176 -7.26 -16.17 1.95
N TRP A 177 -7.10 -15.45 0.83
CA TRP A 177 -5.90 -14.68 0.50
C TRP A 177 -6.02 -13.19 0.84
N ARG A 178 -7.18 -12.73 1.33
CA ARG A 178 -7.46 -11.31 1.55
C ARG A 178 -6.70 -10.69 2.73
N ARG A 179 -6.29 -11.46 3.75
CA ARG A 179 -5.55 -10.89 4.90
C ARG A 179 -4.03 -10.91 4.69
N VAL A 180 -3.52 -11.92 4.01
CA VAL A 180 -2.07 -12.16 3.92
C VAL A 180 -1.38 -11.36 2.81
N THR A 181 -2.12 -10.91 1.80
CA THR A 181 -1.53 -10.15 0.66
C THR A 181 -1.92 -8.68 0.67
N LYS A 182 -2.53 -8.20 1.76
CA LYS A 182 -3.18 -6.89 1.80
C LYS A 182 -2.27 -5.66 1.83
N PRO A 183 -0.99 -5.66 2.31
CA PRO A 183 -0.28 -4.39 2.32
C PRO A 183 0.36 -4.02 0.98
N CYS A 184 0.62 -4.96 0.06
CA CYS A 184 1.17 -4.56 -1.24
C CYS A 184 1.05 -5.68 -2.29
N VAL A 185 0.20 -5.47 -3.29
CA VAL A 185 0.35 -6.16 -4.57
C VAL A 185 1.66 -5.68 -5.16
N THR A 186 2.72 -6.45 -4.96
CA THR A 186 4.08 -6.02 -5.33
C THR A 186 4.34 -6.03 -6.82
N ARG A 187 3.39 -6.44 -7.66
CA ARG A 187 3.51 -6.41 -9.13
C ARG A 187 2.13 -6.36 -9.76
N ALA A 188 1.87 -5.34 -10.56
CA ALA A 188 0.54 -5.06 -11.08
C ALA A 188 0.60 -4.59 -12.55
N ARG A 189 1.05 -3.36 -12.78
CA ARG A 189 1.03 -2.70 -14.10
C ARG A 189 2.30 -3.00 -14.89
N SER A 190 2.18 -3.41 -16.17
CA SER A 190 3.30 -3.57 -17.12
C SER A 190 4.51 -4.29 -16.52
N GLY A 191 4.25 -5.27 -15.67
CA GLY A 191 5.26 -5.99 -14.94
C GLY A 191 6.06 -5.20 -13.89
N MET A 192 5.73 -3.94 -13.64
CA MET A 192 6.33 -3.08 -12.63
C MET A 192 5.63 -3.22 -11.27
N ARG A 193 6.39 -2.89 -10.22
CA ARG A 193 5.95 -2.93 -8.83
C ARG A 193 5.26 -1.62 -8.49
N GLN A 194 4.07 -1.69 -7.88
CA GLN A 194 3.42 -0.49 -7.34
C GLN A 194 3.94 -0.23 -5.92
N GLY A 195 4.29 1.03 -5.64
CA GLY A 195 4.57 1.50 -4.28
C GLY A 195 3.29 1.47 -3.45
N CYS A 196 3.40 1.22 -2.15
CA CYS A 196 2.23 1.15 -1.30
C CYS A 196 1.88 2.61 -0.89
N THR A 197 0.92 3.25 -1.54
CA THR A 197 0.35 4.51 -1.06
C THR A 197 -0.77 4.19 -0.08
N ALA A 198 -0.59 4.52 1.20
CA ALA A 198 -1.63 4.39 2.20
C ALA A 198 -2.70 5.47 1.98
N THR A 199 -3.59 5.30 1.00
CA THR A 199 -4.86 6.05 0.97
C THR A 199 -5.81 5.38 1.95
N GLY A 200 -5.84 5.89 3.18
CA GLY A 200 -6.86 5.56 4.17
C GLY A 200 -8.22 6.09 3.72
N THR A 201 -8.96 5.33 2.93
CA THR A 201 -10.41 5.53 2.80
C THR A 201 -11.10 4.55 3.73
N GLY A 202 -11.24 4.95 4.99
CA GLY A 202 -12.14 4.30 5.95
C GLY A 202 -13.57 4.40 5.41
N THR A 203 -14.05 3.36 4.74
CA THR A 203 -15.45 3.26 4.38
C THR A 203 -16.18 2.63 5.55
N THR A 204 -16.71 3.46 6.45
CA THR A 204 -17.66 3.00 7.48
C THR A 204 -18.96 2.64 6.78
N SER A 205 -19.09 1.40 6.33
CA SER A 205 -20.39 0.82 5.97
C SER A 205 -21.15 0.49 7.26
N ARG A 206 -21.97 1.42 7.76
CA ARG A 206 -23.03 1.04 8.70
C ARG A 206 -24.22 0.50 7.89
N GLY A 207 -24.39 -0.81 8.03
CA GLY A 207 -25.49 -1.57 7.46
C GLY A 207 -26.84 -1.10 7.99
N ARG A 208 -27.78 -1.14 7.07
CA ARG A 208 -29.23 -1.10 7.21
C ARG A 208 -29.68 -2.11 8.28
N ALA A 209 -30.31 -1.64 9.35
CA ALA A 209 -31.15 -2.46 10.21
C ALA A 209 -32.61 -2.02 10.01
N VAL A 210 -33.46 -2.97 9.68
CA VAL A 210 -34.92 -2.84 9.66
C VAL A 210 -35.42 -3.31 11.03
N ALA A 211 -36.23 -2.50 11.71
CA ALA A 211 -37.31 -2.94 12.61
C ALA A 211 -38.19 -1.74 13.04
N GLU A 212 -39.41 -1.74 12.50
CA GLU A 212 -40.73 -1.40 13.06
C GLU A 212 -40.93 -0.35 14.19
N ARG A 213 -41.83 0.59 13.86
CA ARG A 213 -42.99 1.16 14.59
C ARG A 213 -42.95 1.30 16.13
N GLY A 214 -43.22 2.53 16.57
CA GLY A 214 -43.81 2.83 17.87
C GLY A 214 -43.97 4.34 18.11
N SER A 215 -45.13 4.90 17.73
CA SER A 215 -45.55 6.27 18.07
C SER A 215 -46.16 6.32 19.48
N GLY A 216 -45.76 7.34 20.25
CA GLY A 216 -46.42 7.86 21.47
C GLY A 216 -45.48 8.92 22.07
N GLY A 217 -45.79 10.22 22.09
CA GLY A 217 -46.75 10.90 23.02
C GLY A 217 -46.23 10.73 24.46
N SER A 218 -45.83 11.71 25.27
CA SER A 218 -46.27 13.09 25.56
C SER A 218 -45.20 13.71 26.51
N GLY A 219 -44.84 14.99 26.46
CA GLY A 219 -45.45 16.05 27.28
C GLY A 219 -44.65 16.35 28.57
N GLY A 220 -44.24 17.63 28.77
CA GLY A 220 -43.83 18.16 30.09
C GLY A 220 -42.48 18.93 30.15
N ARG A 221 -42.56 20.26 30.21
CA ARG A 221 -41.58 21.23 30.77
C ARG A 221 -42.05 21.60 32.20
N PRO A 222 -41.32 22.38 33.05
CA PRO A 222 -39.92 22.87 33.03
C PRO A 222 -39.19 22.77 34.42
N GLU A 223 -37.89 23.17 34.45
CA GLU A 223 -37.05 23.86 35.48
C GLU A 223 -37.28 23.72 37.02
N PRO A 224 -36.27 23.92 37.93
CA PRO A 224 -35.23 24.96 37.88
C PRO A 224 -33.81 24.63 38.42
N VAL A 225 -32.91 25.60 38.20
CA VAL A 225 -31.54 25.79 38.71
C VAL A 225 -31.54 26.03 40.23
N PRO A 226 -30.47 25.62 40.95
CA PRO A 226 -29.84 26.57 41.88
C PRO A 226 -28.30 26.54 41.92
N ASP A 227 -27.76 27.76 41.93
CA ASP A 227 -26.58 28.36 42.57
C ASP A 227 -25.24 27.63 42.79
N VAL A 228 -24.21 28.38 42.40
CA VAL A 228 -22.77 28.26 42.70
C VAL A 228 -22.48 28.91 44.07
N PRO A 229 -21.45 28.45 44.78
CA PRO A 229 -20.52 29.40 45.39
C PRO A 229 -19.03 29.05 45.20
N GLU A 230 -18.27 30.13 44.96
CA GLU A 230 -16.80 30.39 45.00
C GLU A 230 -15.81 29.43 44.33
#